data_AF-A0A7S7NXY5-F1
#
_entry.id   AF-A0A7S7NXY5-F1
#
_cell.length_a   1.000
_cell.length_b   1.000
_cell.length_c   1.000
_cell.angle_alpha   90.00
_cell.angle_beta   90.00
_cell.angle_gamma   90.00
#
_symmetry.space_group_name_H-M   'P 1'
#
loop_
_entity.id
_entity.type
_entity.pdbx_description
1 polymer ?
#
loop_
_entity_poly.entity_id
_entity_poly.type
_entity_poly.pdbx_seq_one_letter_code
_entity_poly.pdbx_strand_id
1 'polypeptide(L)'
;MSWLLTILVGLITAAACGAAACYLGTLCVEWYSISSFEGGSGYFVAFLTLFGIVIGLILGIVTSRVVAGGASPGFLRAQGISLGEVVSLFCVIALFCRLGGTVAPTIDGEQLDLEVELKCPRGVVPTERPDRNYSNCLLTPLGSGNKRLDSRGGEMLWKQASESGGQWTVPCRVSLFSDRSMRTVRMLMDTSTDIEFMLPMPAKPGKEYLEWSTWRSDRFLEEKDKPITGYSYRFRVRRASEIRREAEAAAQAEHEKKMQAFAALTPGSPLDEWVSFGVDDTVDKHRIAQVLVTRIAELPALFRSSDPEHLRGLTIVLSTVQTLPASATEPLRQTATVLTERLRAIPAPISDRDNTLLGQLRGVYWTWHQLAGNVQDHTMADFHGSMRALLAVAEARSGDSYEFDALADSLRNDLQQQHQ
;
A
#
# COMPACT_ATOMS: atom_id res chain seq x y z
N MET A 1 -15.46 -8.00 -58.48
CA MET A 1 -14.16 -8.05 -57.76
C MET A 1 -13.87 -9.50 -57.38
N SER A 2 -12.63 -9.96 -57.51
CA SER A 2 -12.26 -11.34 -57.15
C SER A 2 -12.30 -11.54 -55.63
N TRP A 3 -12.49 -12.79 -55.20
CA TRP A 3 -12.45 -13.16 -53.77
C TRP A 3 -11.13 -12.81 -53.10
N LEU A 4 -10.00 -12.93 -53.83
CA LEU A 4 -8.68 -12.55 -53.32
C LEU A 4 -8.63 -11.07 -52.91
N LEU A 5 -9.18 -10.18 -53.74
CA LEU A 5 -9.23 -8.75 -53.43
C LEU A 5 -10.19 -8.44 -52.26
N THR A 6 -11.31 -9.16 -52.15
CA THR A 6 -12.21 -9.07 -50.98
C THR A 6 -11.49 -9.45 -49.69
N ILE A 7 -10.75 -10.56 -49.69
CA ILE A 7 -9.97 -11.01 -48.52
C ILE A 7 -8.90 -9.98 -48.17
N LEU A 8 -8.20 -9.44 -49.18
CA LEU A 8 -7.20 -8.41 -48.98
C LEU A 8 -7.79 -7.14 -48.34
N VAL A 9 -8.94 -6.66 -48.81
CA VAL A 9 -9.65 -5.54 -48.17
C VAL A 9 -10.01 -5.88 -46.73
N GLY A 10 -10.48 -7.10 -46.48
CA GLY A 10 -10.76 -7.61 -45.14
C GLY A 10 -9.55 -7.53 -44.21
N LEU A 11 -8.39 -8.05 -44.62
CA LEU A 11 -7.17 -8.08 -43.80
C LEU A 11 -6.63 -6.68 -43.50
N ILE A 12 -6.61 -5.77 -44.48
CA ILE A 12 -6.17 -4.39 -44.26
C ILE A 12 -7.12 -3.68 -43.28
N THR A 13 -8.43 -3.87 -43.46
CA THR A 13 -9.45 -3.29 -42.56
C THR A 13 -9.35 -3.88 -41.15
N ALA A 14 -9.07 -5.18 -41.02
CA ALA A 14 -8.84 -5.84 -39.74
C ALA A 14 -7.63 -5.26 -38.99
N ALA A 15 -6.51 -5.06 -39.67
CA ALA A 15 -5.31 -4.47 -39.08
C ALA A 15 -5.57 -3.02 -38.60
N ALA A 16 -6.24 -2.20 -39.42
CA ALA A 16 -6.60 -0.83 -39.07
C ALA A 16 -7.56 -0.77 -37.87
N CYS A 17 -8.57 -1.64 -37.85
CA CYS A 17 -9.54 -1.73 -36.77
C CYS A 17 -8.90 -2.22 -35.46
N GLY A 18 -7.99 -3.19 -35.54
CA GLY A 18 -7.19 -3.64 -34.39
C GLY A 18 -6.32 -2.53 -33.80
N ALA A 19 -5.62 -1.77 -34.64
CA ALA A 19 -4.81 -0.63 -34.20
C ALA A 19 -5.67 0.47 -33.54
N ALA A 20 -6.82 0.81 -34.14
CA ALA A 20 -7.76 1.77 -33.56
C ALA A 20 -8.33 1.29 -32.21
N ALA A 21 -8.67 0.01 -32.10
CA ALA A 21 -9.14 -0.62 -30.86
C ALA A 21 -8.07 -0.62 -29.77
N CYS A 22 -6.81 -0.91 -30.13
CA CYS A 22 -5.68 -0.83 -29.22
C CYS A 22 -5.53 0.58 -28.64
N TYR A 23 -5.45 1.59 -29.53
CA TYR A 23 -5.31 2.99 -29.14
C TYR A 23 -6.48 3.49 -28.27
N LEU A 24 -7.72 3.20 -28.68
CA LEU A 24 -8.90 3.56 -27.90
C LEU A 24 -8.94 2.80 -26.56
N GLY A 25 -8.52 1.54 -26.54
CA GLY A 25 -8.38 0.76 -25.32
C GLY A 25 -7.43 1.41 -24.32
N THR A 26 -6.28 1.89 -24.78
CA THR A 26 -5.32 2.65 -23.95
C THR A 26 -5.95 3.92 -23.40
N LEU A 27 -6.66 4.69 -24.21
CA LEU A 27 -7.38 5.89 -23.74
C LEU A 27 -8.45 5.54 -22.70
N CYS A 28 -9.19 4.45 -22.89
CA CYS A 28 -10.17 3.97 -21.92
C CYS A 28 -9.53 3.53 -20.60
N VAL A 29 -8.35 2.91 -20.62
CA VAL A 29 -7.61 2.59 -19.38
C VAL A 29 -7.34 3.85 -18.58
N GLU A 30 -6.93 4.94 -19.23
CA GLU A 30 -6.71 6.23 -18.55
C GLU A 30 -8.03 6.86 -18.07
N TRP A 31 -9.02 6.97 -18.97
CA TRP A 31 -10.31 7.61 -18.69
C TRP A 31 -11.11 6.93 -17.59
N TYR A 32 -11.02 5.60 -17.49
CA TYR A 32 -11.72 4.81 -16.48
C TYR A 32 -10.81 4.33 -15.36
N SER A 33 -9.53 4.72 -15.39
CA SER A 33 -8.55 4.35 -14.35
C SER A 33 -8.50 2.85 -14.10
N ILE A 34 -8.53 2.05 -15.17
CA ILE A 34 -8.54 0.59 -15.08
C ILE A 34 -7.23 0.14 -14.41
N SER A 35 -7.35 -0.57 -13.29
CA SER A 35 -6.20 -1.02 -12.51
C SER A 35 -5.24 -1.89 -13.32
N SER A 36 -3.94 -1.66 -13.15
CA SER A 36 -2.88 -2.51 -13.69
C SER A 36 -2.50 -3.67 -12.76
N PHE A 37 -3.19 -3.82 -11.62
CA PHE A 37 -3.02 -4.98 -10.74
C PHE A 37 -3.22 -6.27 -11.55
N GLU A 38 -2.28 -7.21 -11.42
CA GLU A 38 -2.25 -8.48 -12.18
C GLU A 38 -2.27 -8.32 -13.72
N GLY A 39 -1.97 -7.13 -14.26
CA GLY A 39 -2.02 -6.87 -15.69
C GLY A 39 -3.43 -6.64 -16.26
N GLY A 40 -4.43 -6.37 -15.42
CA GLY A 40 -5.83 -6.17 -15.83
C GLY A 40 -6.01 -5.17 -16.98
N SER A 41 -5.38 -3.99 -16.89
CA SER A 41 -5.38 -2.99 -17.97
C SER A 41 -4.75 -3.51 -19.27
N GLY A 42 -3.71 -4.34 -19.19
CA GLY A 42 -3.06 -4.94 -20.35
C GLY A 42 -3.96 -5.97 -21.04
N TYR A 43 -4.60 -6.86 -20.27
CA TYR A 43 -5.57 -7.80 -20.81
C TYR A 43 -6.76 -7.09 -21.47
N PHE A 44 -7.27 -6.04 -20.85
CA PHE A 44 -8.36 -5.24 -21.41
C PHE A 44 -8.02 -4.70 -22.80
N VAL A 45 -6.84 -4.08 -22.97
CA VAL A 45 -6.40 -3.55 -24.27
C VAL A 45 -6.17 -4.68 -25.29
N ALA A 46 -5.57 -5.80 -24.87
CA ALA A 46 -5.32 -6.95 -25.74
C ALA A 46 -6.63 -7.56 -26.28
N PHE A 47 -7.63 -7.75 -25.40
CA PHE A 47 -8.93 -8.27 -25.80
C PHE A 47 -9.68 -7.31 -26.72
N LEU A 48 -9.67 -6.00 -26.44
CA LEU A 48 -10.27 -5.01 -27.35
C LEU A 48 -9.59 -5.01 -28.71
N THR A 49 -8.25 -5.12 -28.75
CA THR A 49 -7.48 -5.19 -29.98
C THR A 49 -7.88 -6.42 -30.81
N LEU A 50 -7.94 -7.59 -30.20
CA LEU A 50 -8.35 -8.83 -30.88
C LEU A 50 -9.78 -8.75 -31.40
N PHE A 51 -10.69 -8.20 -30.58
CA PHE A 51 -12.08 -7.97 -30.99
C PHE A 51 -12.17 -7.01 -32.18
N GLY A 52 -11.39 -5.92 -32.16
CA GLY A 52 -11.26 -4.98 -33.28
C GLY A 52 -10.79 -5.66 -34.57
N ILE A 53 -9.80 -6.55 -34.50
CA ILE A 53 -9.32 -7.31 -35.67
C ILE A 53 -10.44 -8.16 -36.28
N VAL A 54 -11.19 -8.90 -35.46
CA VAL A 54 -12.29 -9.75 -35.93
C VAL A 54 -13.40 -8.93 -36.57
N ILE A 55 -13.85 -7.86 -35.91
CA ILE A 55 -14.91 -6.98 -36.43
C ILE A 55 -14.45 -6.29 -37.73
N GLY A 56 -13.22 -5.80 -37.78
CA GLY A 56 -12.65 -5.16 -38.97
C GLY A 56 -12.56 -6.10 -40.17
N LEU A 57 -12.23 -7.38 -39.93
CA LEU A 57 -12.21 -8.40 -40.99
C LEU A 57 -13.61 -8.62 -41.57
N ILE A 58 -14.61 -8.76 -40.71
CA ILE A 58 -16.01 -8.95 -41.13
C ILE A 58 -16.50 -7.73 -41.92
N LEU A 59 -16.32 -6.52 -41.40
CA LEU A 59 -16.71 -5.29 -42.06
C LEU A 59 -16.04 -5.14 -43.43
N GLY A 60 -14.72 -5.34 -43.52
CA GLY A 60 -14.00 -5.25 -44.78
C GLY A 60 -14.49 -6.25 -45.83
N ILE A 61 -14.73 -7.50 -45.44
CA ILE A 61 -15.28 -8.51 -46.36
C ILE A 61 -16.70 -8.12 -46.81
N VAL A 62 -17.61 -7.81 -45.88
CA VAL A 62 -19.01 -7.48 -46.19
C VAL A 62 -19.09 -6.25 -47.10
N THR A 63 -18.44 -5.15 -46.74
CA THR A 63 -18.45 -3.90 -47.50
C THR A 63 -17.85 -4.10 -48.89
N SER A 64 -16.76 -4.86 -49.01
CA SER A 64 -16.17 -5.18 -50.30
C SER A 64 -17.08 -6.04 -51.19
N ARG A 65 -17.89 -6.94 -50.62
CA ARG A 65 -18.90 -7.71 -51.35
C ARG A 65 -20.07 -6.85 -51.82
N VAL A 66 -20.54 -5.92 -50.99
CA VAL A 66 -21.59 -4.95 -51.37
C VAL A 66 -21.09 -4.07 -52.52
N VAL A 67 -19.87 -3.54 -52.44
CA VAL A 67 -19.27 -2.73 -53.51
C VAL A 67 -19.04 -3.55 -54.77
N ALA A 68 -18.68 -4.83 -54.65
CA ALA A 68 -18.50 -5.72 -55.80
C ALA A 68 -19.79 -5.97 -56.59
N GLY A 69 -20.96 -5.90 -55.94
CA GLY A 69 -22.27 -6.03 -56.59
C GLY A 69 -22.84 -4.70 -57.13
N GLY A 70 -22.18 -3.57 -56.87
CA GLY A 70 -22.62 -2.25 -57.31
C GLY A 70 -22.17 -1.89 -58.74
N ALA A 71 -22.65 -0.73 -59.22
CA ALA A 71 -22.41 -0.26 -60.60
C ALA A 71 -20.94 0.06 -60.94
N SER A 72 -20.08 0.28 -59.94
CA SER A 72 -18.64 0.54 -60.17
C SER A 72 -17.78 -0.24 -59.15
N PRO A 73 -17.56 -1.54 -59.39
CA PRO A 73 -16.73 -2.35 -58.51
C PRO A 73 -15.26 -1.90 -58.62
N GLY A 74 -14.62 -1.65 -57.48
CA GLY A 74 -13.21 -1.27 -57.44
C GLY A 74 -12.60 -1.49 -56.07
N PHE A 75 -11.37 -2.00 -56.04
CA PHE A 75 -10.63 -2.28 -54.80
C PHE A 75 -10.47 -1.03 -53.93
N LEU A 76 -9.99 0.08 -54.51
CA LEU A 76 -9.77 1.33 -53.78
C LEU A 76 -11.08 1.92 -53.23
N ARG A 77 -12.18 1.81 -53.98
CA ARG A 77 -13.51 2.23 -53.52
C ARG A 77 -13.97 1.38 -52.34
N ALA A 78 -13.86 0.06 -52.44
CA ALA A 78 -14.20 -0.84 -51.34
C ALA A 78 -13.35 -0.56 -50.09
N GLN A 79 -12.03 -0.45 -50.25
CA GLN A 79 -11.12 -0.17 -49.15
C GLN A 79 -11.38 1.18 -48.48
N GLY A 80 -11.62 2.22 -49.29
CA GLY A 80 -11.92 3.56 -48.78
C GLY A 80 -13.23 3.61 -47.98
N ILE A 81 -14.29 2.95 -48.48
CA ILE A 81 -15.57 2.86 -47.75
C ILE A 81 -15.38 2.08 -46.44
N SER A 82 -14.72 0.92 -46.48
CA SER A 82 -14.47 0.11 -45.27
C SER A 82 -13.68 0.87 -44.20
N LEU A 83 -12.64 1.62 -44.58
CA LEU A 83 -11.88 2.45 -43.61
C LEU A 83 -12.71 3.63 -43.10
N GLY A 84 -13.53 4.24 -43.95
CA GLY A 84 -14.46 5.29 -43.54
C GLY A 84 -15.49 4.81 -42.50
N GLU A 85 -16.00 3.58 -42.67
CA GLU A 85 -16.89 2.93 -41.70
C GLU A 85 -16.19 2.70 -40.36
N VAL A 86 -14.95 2.19 -40.37
CA VAL A 86 -14.13 2.00 -39.15
C VAL A 86 -13.93 3.33 -38.44
N VAL A 87 -13.47 4.38 -39.13
CA VAL A 87 -13.25 5.70 -38.53
C VAL A 87 -14.54 6.25 -37.92
N SER A 88 -15.65 6.18 -38.65
CA SER A 88 -16.95 6.67 -38.18
C SER A 88 -17.40 5.94 -36.91
N LEU A 89 -17.28 4.61 -36.90
CA LEU A 89 -17.62 3.79 -35.75
C LEU A 89 -16.75 4.14 -34.53
N PHE A 90 -15.43 4.24 -34.71
CA PHE A 90 -14.52 4.57 -33.61
C PHE A 90 -14.70 5.98 -33.08
N CYS A 91 -15.03 6.97 -33.92
CA CYS A 91 -15.37 8.31 -33.46
C CYS A 91 -16.60 8.29 -32.53
N VAL A 92 -17.63 7.52 -32.88
CA VAL A 92 -18.83 7.37 -32.05
C VAL A 92 -18.51 6.66 -30.74
N ILE A 93 -17.82 5.53 -30.78
CA ILE A 93 -17.44 4.78 -29.57
C ILE A 93 -16.55 5.64 -28.66
N ALA A 94 -15.53 6.29 -29.22
CA ALA A 94 -14.63 7.16 -28.46
C ALA A 94 -15.37 8.32 -27.81
N LEU A 95 -16.35 8.92 -28.48
CA LEU A 95 -17.19 9.96 -27.90
C LEU A 95 -17.97 9.43 -26.68
N PHE A 96 -18.63 8.28 -26.79
CA PHE A 96 -19.37 7.69 -25.68
C PHE A 96 -18.47 7.27 -24.51
N CYS A 97 -17.32 6.67 -24.80
CA CYS A 97 -16.31 6.35 -23.79
C CYS A 97 -15.80 7.62 -23.10
N ARG A 98 -15.50 8.69 -23.85
CA ARG A 98 -15.02 9.95 -23.29
C ARG A 98 -16.08 10.65 -22.41
N LEU A 99 -17.36 10.53 -22.77
CA LEU A 99 -18.46 11.08 -21.98
C LEU A 99 -18.62 10.37 -20.62
N GLY A 100 -18.31 9.09 -20.54
CA GLY A 100 -18.35 8.31 -19.30
C GLY A 100 -17.08 8.43 -18.44
N GLY A 101 -15.93 8.65 -19.07
CA GLY A 101 -14.63 8.73 -18.40
C GLY A 101 -14.40 10.00 -17.56
N THR A 102 -13.36 9.95 -16.74
CA THR A 102 -12.79 11.07 -16.00
C THR A 102 -11.31 11.21 -16.32
N VAL A 103 -10.85 12.43 -16.57
CA VAL A 103 -9.42 12.69 -16.84
C VAL A 103 -8.84 13.48 -15.68
N ALA A 104 -7.68 13.08 -15.16
CA ALA A 104 -6.99 13.86 -14.14
C ALA A 104 -6.59 15.23 -14.73
N PRO A 105 -7.02 16.35 -14.14
CA PRO A 105 -6.56 17.67 -14.57
C PRO A 105 -5.06 17.84 -14.28
N THR A 106 -4.39 18.61 -15.12
CA THR A 106 -2.96 18.89 -15.01
C THR A 106 -2.69 20.40 -15.06
N ILE A 107 -1.64 20.85 -14.38
CA ILE A 107 -1.05 22.18 -14.56
C ILE A 107 0.37 21.98 -15.07
N ASP A 108 0.68 22.61 -16.21
CA ASP A 108 1.98 22.45 -16.89
C ASP A 108 2.32 20.97 -17.20
N GLY A 109 1.31 20.13 -17.43
CA GLY A 109 1.46 18.69 -17.73
C GLY A 109 1.62 17.80 -16.50
N GLU A 110 1.70 18.37 -15.30
CA GLU A 110 1.86 17.59 -14.07
C GLU A 110 0.53 17.24 -13.42
N GLN A 111 0.46 16.02 -12.87
CA GLN A 111 -0.67 15.57 -12.06
C GLN A 111 -0.77 16.39 -10.77
N LEU A 112 -2.00 16.55 -10.31
CA LEU A 112 -2.33 17.37 -9.16
C LEU A 112 -2.85 16.53 -8.01
N ASP A 113 -2.47 16.88 -6.80
CA ASP A 113 -3.12 16.44 -5.58
C ASP A 113 -3.91 17.62 -5.00
N LEU A 114 -5.10 17.32 -4.52
CA LEU A 114 -5.92 18.23 -3.74
C LEU A 114 -5.50 18.12 -2.27
N GLU A 115 -5.08 19.24 -1.69
CA GLU A 115 -4.92 19.37 -0.24
C GLU A 115 -6.11 20.14 0.31
N VAL A 116 -6.66 19.63 1.40
CA VAL A 116 -7.79 20.20 2.11
C VAL A 116 -7.39 20.35 3.57
N GLU A 117 -7.74 21.47 4.18
CA GLU A 117 -7.73 21.60 5.62
C GLU A 117 -9.14 21.77 6.13
N LEU A 118 -9.50 20.96 7.12
CA LEU A 118 -10.74 21.09 7.87
C LEU A 118 -10.43 21.66 9.25
N LYS A 119 -11.03 22.80 9.56
CA LYS A 119 -10.98 23.40 10.88
C LYS A 119 -12.24 23.02 11.65
N CYS A 120 -12.03 22.37 12.79
CA CYS A 120 -13.06 21.90 13.68
C CYS A 120 -13.64 23.03 14.56
N PRO A 121 -14.89 22.88 15.01
CA PRO A 121 -15.46 23.74 16.05
C PRO A 121 -14.62 23.69 17.34
N ARG A 122 -14.72 24.74 18.15
CA ARG A 122 -14.05 24.76 19.45
C ARG A 122 -14.55 23.62 20.34
N GLY A 123 -13.62 22.97 21.05
CA GLY A 123 -13.92 21.84 21.94
C GLY A 123 -14.10 20.49 21.25
N VAL A 124 -14.06 20.44 19.90
CA VAL A 124 -14.00 19.19 19.15
C VAL A 124 -12.53 18.80 18.98
N VAL A 125 -12.13 17.69 19.63
CA VAL A 125 -10.80 17.10 19.49
C VAL A 125 -10.90 15.93 18.52
N PRO A 126 -10.33 16.03 17.31
CA PRO A 126 -10.35 14.93 16.36
C PRO A 126 -9.47 13.80 16.91
N THR A 127 -9.99 12.57 16.88
CA THR A 127 -9.26 11.40 17.41
C THR A 127 -8.69 10.60 16.25
N GLU A 128 -7.36 10.43 16.21
CA GLU A 128 -6.73 9.50 15.28
C GLU A 128 -7.16 8.07 15.66
N ARG A 129 -7.81 7.36 14.72
CA ARG A 129 -7.99 5.91 14.83
C ARG A 129 -7.03 5.23 13.86
N PRO A 130 -6.26 4.22 14.32
CA PRO A 130 -5.28 3.53 13.48
C PRO A 130 -5.92 2.71 12.35
N ASP A 131 -7.23 2.47 12.39
CA ASP A 131 -7.94 1.76 11.33
C ASP A 131 -8.31 2.70 10.17
N ARG A 132 -7.71 2.43 9.00
CA ARG A 132 -7.93 3.14 7.72
C ARG A 132 -9.39 3.15 7.27
N ASN A 133 -10.22 2.23 7.76
CA ASN A 133 -11.66 2.23 7.46
C ASN A 133 -12.40 3.39 8.15
N TYR A 134 -11.82 3.96 9.21
CA TYR A 134 -12.44 5.02 10.02
C TYR A 134 -11.72 6.36 9.95
N SER A 135 -10.57 6.43 9.26
CA SER A 135 -9.84 7.67 8.99
C SER A 135 -9.50 7.78 7.51
N ASN A 136 -10.30 8.53 6.74
CA ASN A 136 -10.15 8.60 5.29
C ASN A 136 -10.58 9.96 4.72
N CYS A 137 -9.91 10.40 3.67
CA CYS A 137 -10.24 11.57 2.86
C CYS A 137 -10.64 11.09 1.47
N LEU A 138 -11.90 11.25 1.09
CA LEU A 138 -12.45 10.73 -0.16
C LEU A 138 -12.79 11.89 -1.09
N LEU A 139 -12.34 11.81 -2.34
CA LEU A 139 -12.77 12.70 -3.42
C LEU A 139 -13.76 11.95 -4.31
N THR A 140 -14.96 12.51 -4.48
CA THR A 140 -16.03 11.90 -5.30
C THR A 140 -16.49 12.88 -6.39
N PRO A 141 -16.25 12.59 -7.68
CA PRO A 141 -16.80 13.38 -8.77
C PRO A 141 -18.29 13.08 -8.94
N LEU A 142 -19.05 14.11 -9.34
CA LEU A 142 -20.47 13.99 -9.64
C LEU A 142 -20.69 13.99 -11.16
N GLY A 143 -21.43 13.00 -11.64
CA GLY A 143 -21.87 12.87 -13.03
C GLY A 143 -23.16 13.64 -13.33
N SER A 144 -23.77 13.33 -14.48
CA SER A 144 -25.08 13.88 -14.85
C SER A 144 -26.13 13.56 -13.79
N GLY A 145 -26.97 14.54 -13.44
CA GLY A 145 -28.00 14.39 -12.41
C GLY A 145 -27.45 14.21 -10.99
N ASN A 146 -26.24 14.69 -10.70
CA ASN A 146 -25.57 14.56 -9.40
C ASN A 146 -25.33 13.11 -8.94
N LYS A 147 -25.29 12.16 -9.88
CA LYS A 147 -24.94 10.77 -9.57
C LYS A 147 -23.47 10.72 -9.10
N ARG A 148 -23.23 10.14 -7.92
CA ARG A 148 -21.88 9.86 -7.42
C ARG A 148 -21.20 8.85 -8.35
N LEU A 149 -20.02 9.19 -8.82
CA LEU A 149 -19.12 8.28 -9.53
C LEU A 149 -18.16 7.63 -8.53
N ASP A 150 -17.25 6.79 -9.01
CA ASP A 150 -16.27 6.13 -8.16
C ASP A 150 -15.42 7.15 -7.41
N SER A 151 -15.34 6.98 -6.10
CA SER A 151 -14.54 7.82 -5.21
C SER A 151 -13.11 7.31 -5.12
N ARG A 152 -12.14 8.21 -4.95
CA ARG A 152 -10.78 7.82 -4.57
C ARG A 152 -10.47 8.24 -3.14
N GLY A 153 -9.86 7.32 -2.40
CA GLY A 153 -9.30 7.59 -1.08
C GLY A 153 -7.96 8.30 -1.17
N GLY A 154 -7.72 9.11 -0.15
CA GLY A 154 -6.51 9.84 0.10
C GLY A 154 -6.03 9.58 1.52
N GLU A 155 -5.16 10.46 1.99
CA GLU A 155 -4.49 10.36 3.28
C GLU A 155 -4.92 11.49 4.20
N MET A 156 -5.25 11.14 5.44
CA MET A 156 -5.38 12.10 6.53
C MET A 156 -3.98 12.39 7.08
N LEU A 157 -3.55 13.64 7.05
CA LEU A 157 -2.20 14.05 7.42
C LEU A 157 -2.12 14.36 8.92
N TRP A 158 -2.41 13.37 9.77
CA TRP A 158 -2.52 13.52 11.23
C TRP A 158 -1.30 14.14 11.90
N LYS A 159 -0.09 13.81 11.42
CA LYS A 159 1.17 14.41 11.91
C LYS A 159 1.26 15.93 11.70
N GLN A 160 0.46 16.46 10.79
CA GLN A 160 0.39 17.89 10.48
C GLN A 160 -0.86 18.55 11.09
N ALA A 161 -1.71 17.78 11.77
CA ALA A 161 -2.84 18.35 12.50
C ALA A 161 -2.32 19.26 13.61
N SER A 162 -2.95 20.42 13.77
CA SER A 162 -2.51 21.43 14.72
C SER A 162 -3.69 22.08 15.43
N GLU A 163 -3.47 22.44 16.69
CA GLU A 163 -4.41 23.20 17.49
C GLU A 163 -3.97 24.66 17.57
N SER A 164 -4.87 25.58 17.26
CA SER A 164 -4.65 27.01 17.45
C SER A 164 -5.92 27.67 17.98
N GLY A 165 -5.83 28.32 19.14
CA GLY A 165 -6.96 29.04 19.74
C GLY A 165 -8.16 28.14 20.08
N GLY A 166 -7.89 26.91 20.52
CA GLY A 166 -8.92 25.93 20.90
C GLY A 166 -9.65 25.30 19.71
N GLN A 167 -9.15 25.47 18.48
CA GLN A 167 -9.68 24.84 17.27
C GLN A 167 -8.60 23.99 16.62
N TRP A 168 -8.96 22.75 16.31
CA TRP A 168 -8.13 21.85 15.55
C TRP A 168 -8.24 22.12 14.05
N THR A 169 -7.12 22.05 13.34
CA THR A 169 -7.07 22.01 11.89
C THR A 169 -6.47 20.69 11.46
N VAL A 170 -7.24 19.90 10.71
CA VAL A 170 -6.88 18.58 10.24
C VAL A 170 -6.69 18.62 8.72
N PRO A 171 -5.46 18.46 8.22
CA PRO A 171 -5.20 18.38 6.79
C PRO A 171 -5.49 16.98 6.22
N CYS A 172 -5.97 16.94 4.98
CA CYS A 172 -5.99 15.73 4.18
C CYS A 172 -5.55 16.00 2.74
N ARG A 173 -5.10 14.93 2.09
CA ARG A 173 -4.57 14.97 0.73
C ARG A 173 -5.17 13.84 -0.08
N VAL A 174 -5.65 14.15 -1.29
CA VAL A 174 -6.22 13.17 -2.20
C VAL A 174 -5.85 13.52 -3.64
N SER A 175 -5.52 12.52 -4.45
CA SER A 175 -5.17 12.76 -5.86
C SER A 175 -6.36 13.34 -6.62
N LEU A 176 -6.14 14.41 -7.36
CA LEU A 176 -7.16 15.04 -8.18
C LEU A 176 -7.27 14.30 -9.51
N PHE A 177 -8.18 13.32 -9.57
CA PHE A 177 -8.25 12.37 -10.69
C PHE A 177 -9.34 12.67 -11.73
N SER A 178 -10.12 13.73 -11.52
CA SER A 178 -11.31 14.01 -12.32
C SER A 178 -11.43 15.48 -12.74
N ASP A 179 -11.66 15.67 -14.04
CA ASP A 179 -11.95 16.92 -14.72
C ASP A 179 -13.43 17.32 -14.63
N ARG A 180 -14.22 16.66 -13.76
CA ARG A 180 -15.59 17.09 -13.46
C ARG A 180 -15.56 18.33 -12.58
N SER A 181 -16.39 19.31 -12.89
CA SER A 181 -16.49 20.56 -12.13
C SER A 181 -17.11 20.36 -10.76
N MET A 182 -18.11 19.47 -10.66
CA MET A 182 -18.77 19.13 -9.40
C MET A 182 -18.08 17.94 -8.76
N ARG A 183 -17.48 18.17 -7.59
CA ARG A 183 -16.79 17.17 -6.78
C ARG A 183 -17.16 17.39 -5.32
N THR A 184 -17.24 16.31 -4.56
CA THR A 184 -17.35 16.37 -3.10
C THR A 184 -16.07 15.85 -2.47
N VAL A 185 -15.70 16.44 -1.34
CA VAL A 185 -14.66 15.93 -0.47
C VAL A 185 -15.35 15.48 0.81
N ARG A 186 -15.11 14.23 1.20
CA ARG A 186 -15.59 13.66 2.46
C ARG A 186 -14.38 13.35 3.34
N MET A 187 -14.37 13.90 4.54
CA MET A 187 -13.36 13.66 5.56
C MET A 187 -14.01 12.90 6.70
N LEU A 188 -13.65 11.62 6.80
CA LEU A 188 -14.02 10.76 7.91
C LEU A 188 -12.86 10.77 8.90
N MET A 189 -13.04 11.40 10.05
CA MET A 189 -12.01 11.48 11.09
C MET A 189 -12.20 10.38 12.13
N ASP A 190 -13.44 10.09 12.48
CA ASP A 190 -13.87 9.02 13.39
C ASP A 190 -15.32 8.62 13.08
N THR A 191 -15.92 7.74 13.90
CA THR A 191 -17.31 7.26 13.72
C THR A 191 -18.39 8.33 13.92
N SER A 192 -18.05 9.44 14.57
CA SER A 192 -18.95 10.55 14.88
C SER A 192 -18.69 11.79 14.01
N THR A 193 -17.52 11.88 13.39
CA THR A 193 -17.11 13.05 12.62
C THR A 193 -16.88 12.68 11.16
N ASP A 194 -17.96 12.82 10.39
CA ASP A 194 -18.04 12.59 8.97
C ASP A 194 -18.50 13.87 8.28
N ILE A 195 -17.57 14.55 7.62
CA ILE A 195 -17.79 15.88 7.05
C ILE A 195 -17.65 15.79 5.55
N GLU A 196 -18.74 16.03 4.82
CA GLU A 196 -18.74 16.11 3.36
C GLU A 196 -19.10 17.52 2.90
N PHE A 197 -18.39 18.05 1.90
CA PHE A 197 -18.70 19.34 1.29
C PHE A 197 -18.43 19.35 -0.21
N MET A 198 -19.12 20.22 -0.93
CA MET A 198 -18.91 20.41 -2.37
C MET A 198 -17.74 21.35 -2.63
N LEU A 199 -16.75 20.86 -3.37
CA LEU A 199 -15.52 21.58 -3.69
C LEU A 199 -15.77 22.70 -4.72
N PRO A 200 -15.62 23.99 -4.37
CA PRO A 200 -15.87 25.11 -5.28
C PRO A 200 -14.65 25.37 -6.19
N MET A 201 -14.25 24.37 -6.96
CA MET A 201 -13.09 24.40 -7.85
C MET A 201 -13.52 24.04 -9.29
N PRO A 202 -13.05 24.73 -10.33
CA PRO A 202 -13.38 24.42 -11.72
C PRO A 202 -12.81 23.06 -12.13
N ALA A 203 -13.41 22.47 -13.16
CA ALA A 203 -12.99 21.21 -13.79
C ALA A 203 -11.46 21.10 -13.95
N LYS A 204 -10.85 22.14 -14.51
CA LYS A 204 -9.41 22.29 -14.70
C LYS A 204 -8.92 23.50 -13.90
N PRO A 205 -8.39 23.31 -12.66
CA PRO A 205 -7.88 24.42 -11.87
C PRO A 205 -6.66 25.07 -12.56
N GLY A 206 -6.61 26.41 -12.52
CA GLY A 206 -5.46 27.20 -12.93
C GLY A 206 -4.41 27.35 -11.83
N LYS A 207 -3.38 28.16 -12.09
CA LYS A 207 -2.25 28.39 -11.16
C LYS A 207 -2.67 29.11 -9.88
N GLU A 208 -3.77 29.85 -9.91
CA GLU A 208 -4.36 30.51 -8.76
C GLU A 208 -4.82 29.54 -7.65
N TYR A 209 -5.07 28.28 -7.98
CA TYR A 209 -5.43 27.25 -7.02
C TYR A 209 -4.22 26.57 -6.37
N LEU A 210 -2.99 26.91 -6.77
CA LEU A 210 -1.78 26.48 -6.05
C LEU A 210 -1.70 27.14 -4.66
N GLU A 211 -2.33 28.31 -4.52
CA GLU A 211 -2.47 29.02 -3.25
C GLU A 211 -3.68 28.51 -2.46
N TRP A 212 -3.59 28.62 -1.14
CA TRP A 212 -4.71 28.31 -0.26
C TRP A 212 -5.91 29.21 -0.55
N SER A 213 -7.08 28.60 -0.69
CA SER A 213 -8.35 29.33 -0.70
C SER A 213 -8.56 30.08 0.64
N THR A 214 -9.45 31.06 0.63
CA THR A 214 -10.02 31.59 1.87
C THR A 214 -10.72 30.47 2.64
N TRP A 215 -10.81 30.60 3.96
CA TRP A 215 -11.65 29.73 4.78
C TRP A 215 -13.11 29.88 4.38
N ARG A 216 -13.83 28.76 4.32
CA ARG A 216 -15.22 28.67 3.89
C ARG A 216 -16.01 27.84 4.90
N SER A 217 -17.26 28.21 5.10
CA SER A 217 -18.21 27.43 5.92
C SER A 217 -19.49 27.10 5.14
N ASP A 218 -19.47 27.25 3.82
CA ASP A 218 -20.58 27.01 2.92
C ASP A 218 -20.41 25.67 2.17
N ARG A 219 -21.51 25.14 1.63
CA ARG A 219 -21.54 23.93 0.78
C ARG A 219 -21.21 22.61 1.49
N PHE A 220 -21.30 22.56 2.82
CA PHE A 220 -21.40 21.29 3.52
C PHE A 220 -22.66 20.55 3.07
N LEU A 221 -22.55 19.23 2.90
CA LEU A 221 -23.66 18.35 2.60
C LEU A 221 -24.19 17.82 3.93
N GLU A 222 -25.30 18.38 4.38
CA GLU A 222 -25.91 18.01 5.66
C GLU A 222 -26.84 16.81 5.48
N GLU A 223 -26.73 15.84 6.39
CA GLU A 223 -27.79 14.85 6.56
C GLU A 223 -29.01 15.52 7.18
N LYS A 224 -30.19 15.03 6.80
CA LYS A 224 -31.43 15.43 7.47
C LYS A 224 -31.27 15.14 8.97
N ASP A 225 -31.48 16.17 9.79
CA ASP A 225 -31.39 16.15 11.26
C ASP A 225 -29.96 16.17 11.88
N LYS A 226 -28.90 16.37 11.08
CA LYS A 226 -27.53 16.58 11.59
C LYS A 226 -26.86 17.81 10.94
N PRO A 227 -27.18 19.02 11.41
CA PRO A 227 -26.58 20.23 10.86
C PRO A 227 -25.08 20.28 11.17
N ILE A 228 -24.27 20.63 10.17
CA ILE A 228 -22.82 20.74 10.31
C ILE A 228 -22.51 22.19 10.70
N THR A 229 -22.33 22.44 12.00
CA THR A 229 -22.11 23.80 12.52
C THR A 229 -20.69 23.99 13.04
N GLY A 230 -20.14 25.19 12.84
CA GLY A 230 -18.83 25.59 13.38
C GLY A 230 -17.60 25.05 12.63
N TYR A 231 -17.80 24.19 11.63
CA TYR A 231 -16.72 23.73 10.74
C TYR A 231 -16.40 24.77 9.68
N SER A 232 -15.13 24.80 9.27
CA SER A 232 -14.72 25.54 8.08
C SER A 232 -13.65 24.76 7.33
N TYR A 233 -13.57 24.94 6.02
CA TYR A 233 -12.53 24.31 5.20
C TYR A 233 -11.84 25.33 4.32
N ARG A 234 -10.64 24.98 3.88
CA ARG A 234 -9.94 25.59 2.76
C ARG A 234 -9.24 24.52 1.96
N PHE A 235 -8.89 24.84 0.73
CA PHE A 235 -8.23 23.88 -0.16
C PHE A 235 -7.22 24.58 -1.06
N ARG A 236 -6.31 23.78 -1.60
CA ARG A 236 -5.42 24.14 -2.71
C ARG A 236 -5.12 22.88 -3.52
N VAL A 237 -4.57 23.06 -4.71
CA VAL A 237 -3.92 21.98 -5.44
C VAL A 237 -2.41 22.09 -5.31
N ARG A 238 -1.73 20.96 -5.40
CA ARG A 238 -0.28 20.91 -5.47
C ARG A 238 0.15 19.98 -6.58
N ARG A 239 1.33 20.23 -7.15
CA ARG A 239 1.90 19.32 -8.11
C ARG A 239 2.37 18.06 -7.41
N ALA A 240 2.08 16.89 -7.99
CA ALA A 240 2.50 15.61 -7.45
C ALA A 240 4.04 15.51 -7.33
N SER A 241 4.79 16.17 -8.20
CA SER A 241 6.26 16.21 -8.17
C SER A 241 6.80 16.93 -6.93
N GLU A 242 6.18 18.05 -6.52
CA GLU A 242 6.55 18.83 -5.35
C GLU A 242 6.34 18.02 -4.08
N ILE A 243 5.19 17.37 -3.98
CA ILE A 243 4.85 16.46 -2.89
C ILE A 243 5.85 15.31 -2.80
N ARG A 244 6.18 14.68 -3.94
CA ARG A 244 7.14 13.58 -3.97
C ARG A 244 8.51 14.03 -3.50
N ARG A 245 8.99 15.18 -3.99
CA ARG A 245 10.30 15.74 -3.59
C ARG A 245 10.35 16.07 -2.10
N GLU A 246 9.27 16.59 -1.52
CA GLU A 246 9.19 16.82 -0.07
C GLU A 246 9.19 15.53 0.72
N ALA A 247 8.46 14.51 0.26
CA ALA A 247 8.44 13.20 0.90
C ALA A 247 9.82 12.52 0.83
N GLU A 248 10.50 12.57 -0.31
CA GLU A 248 11.86 12.09 -0.50
C GLU A 248 12.85 12.84 0.39
N ALA A 249 12.77 14.17 0.44
CA ALA A 249 13.62 14.99 1.31
C ALA A 249 13.39 14.71 2.80
N ALA A 250 12.14 14.52 3.22
CA ALA A 250 11.80 14.17 4.59
C ALA A 250 12.29 12.75 4.95
N ALA A 251 12.11 11.77 4.06
CA ALA A 251 12.63 10.42 4.24
C ALA A 251 14.17 10.40 4.32
N GLN A 252 14.83 11.19 3.46
CA GLN A 252 16.29 11.35 3.50
C GLN A 252 16.75 11.99 4.81
N ALA A 253 16.09 13.05 5.27
CA ALA A 253 16.43 13.71 6.54
C ALA A 253 16.19 12.78 7.75
N GLU A 254 15.11 11.98 7.73
CA GLU A 254 14.86 10.96 8.77
C GLU A 254 15.94 9.88 8.74
N HIS A 255 16.30 9.40 7.56
CA HIS A 255 17.37 8.42 7.39
C HIS A 255 18.72 8.97 7.88
N GLU A 256 19.09 10.19 7.51
CA GLU A 256 20.31 10.85 8.00
C GLU A 256 20.32 10.99 9.52
N LYS A 257 19.18 11.38 10.13
CA LYS A 257 19.04 11.45 11.58
C LYS A 257 19.21 10.08 12.25
N LYS A 258 18.63 9.01 11.67
CA LYS A 258 18.81 7.64 12.14
C LYS A 258 20.27 7.20 12.05
N MET A 259 20.93 7.45 10.92
CA MET A 259 22.35 7.12 10.73
C MET A 259 23.26 7.90 11.69
N GLN A 260 22.96 9.18 11.97
CA GLN A 260 23.66 9.96 12.99
C GLN A 260 23.47 9.37 14.39
N ALA A 261 22.25 8.98 14.75
CA ALA A 261 21.96 8.32 16.02
C ALA A 261 22.71 6.99 16.16
N PHE A 262 22.74 6.16 15.11
CA PHE A 262 23.51 4.92 15.07
C PHE A 262 25.03 5.15 15.16
N ALA A 263 25.54 6.17 14.46
CA ALA A 263 26.95 6.54 14.50
C ALA A 263 27.38 7.03 15.89
N ALA A 264 26.48 7.69 16.63
CA ALA A 264 26.71 8.16 17.99
C ALA A 264 26.77 7.03 19.03
N LEU A 265 26.29 5.82 18.70
CA LEU A 265 26.35 4.68 19.61
C LEU A 265 27.80 4.23 19.85
N THR A 266 28.13 4.07 21.13
CA THR A 266 29.42 3.53 21.59
C THR A 266 29.23 2.09 22.08
N PRO A 267 30.30 1.26 22.18
CA PRO A 267 30.16 -0.09 22.72
C PRO A 267 29.53 -0.16 24.13
N GLY A 268 29.63 0.93 24.90
CA GLY A 268 29.01 1.06 26.23
C GLY A 268 27.58 1.59 26.22
N SER A 269 27.02 2.04 25.08
CA SER A 269 25.63 2.48 24.98
C SER A 269 24.65 1.35 25.35
N PRO A 270 23.47 1.66 25.92
CA PRO A 270 22.47 0.64 26.27
C PRO A 270 22.17 -0.32 25.11
N LEU A 271 22.08 -1.62 25.38
CA LEU A 271 21.90 -2.63 24.32
C LEU A 271 20.55 -2.51 23.61
N ASP A 272 19.54 -1.94 24.26
CA ASP A 272 18.24 -1.64 23.67
C ASP A 272 18.34 -0.57 22.57
N GLU A 273 19.20 0.44 22.74
CA GLU A 273 19.47 1.41 21.68
C GLU A 273 20.09 0.74 20.45
N TRP A 274 21.03 -0.18 20.66
CA TRP A 274 21.63 -0.99 19.58
C TRP A 274 20.60 -1.87 18.86
N VAL A 275 19.76 -2.58 19.63
CA VAL A 275 18.73 -3.48 19.09
C VAL A 275 17.65 -2.74 18.31
N SER A 276 17.35 -1.47 18.65
CA SER A 276 16.37 -0.65 17.93
C SER A 276 16.73 -0.43 16.44
N PHE A 277 18.01 -0.53 16.08
CA PHE A 277 18.49 -0.47 14.70
C PHE A 277 18.52 -1.84 14.00
N GLY A 278 18.22 -2.94 14.69
CA GLY A 278 18.31 -4.29 14.13
C GLY A 278 17.36 -4.58 12.97
N VAL A 279 16.23 -3.87 12.91
CA VAL A 279 15.25 -3.96 11.82
C VAL A 279 15.59 -3.06 10.63
N ASP A 280 16.56 -2.16 10.76
CA ASP A 280 16.96 -1.26 9.69
C ASP A 280 17.96 -1.96 8.77
N ASP A 281 17.64 -2.04 7.47
CA ASP A 281 18.50 -2.69 6.47
C ASP A 281 19.69 -1.83 6.04
N THR A 282 19.72 -0.56 6.44
CA THR A 282 20.76 0.40 6.07
C THR A 282 21.94 0.42 7.04
N VAL A 283 21.81 -0.16 8.23
CA VAL A 283 22.87 -0.21 9.25
C VAL A 283 23.72 -1.47 9.15
N ASP A 284 24.97 -1.37 9.60
CA ASP A 284 25.86 -2.52 9.71
C ASP A 284 25.46 -3.43 10.88
N LYS A 285 24.66 -4.45 10.57
CA LYS A 285 24.18 -5.45 11.54
C LYS A 285 25.32 -6.26 12.17
N HIS A 286 26.47 -6.42 11.51
CA HIS A 286 27.62 -7.10 12.10
C HIS A 286 28.23 -6.30 13.24
N ARG A 287 28.27 -4.96 13.13
CA ARG A 287 28.69 -4.09 14.24
C ARG A 287 27.79 -4.25 15.46
N ILE A 288 26.47 -4.31 15.26
CA ILE A 288 25.50 -4.54 16.34
C ILE A 288 25.73 -5.91 16.98
N ALA A 289 25.85 -6.95 16.16
CA ALA A 289 26.10 -8.32 16.61
C ALA A 289 27.39 -8.43 17.42
N GLN A 290 28.48 -7.79 17.01
CA GLN A 290 29.74 -7.78 17.76
C GLN A 290 29.59 -7.18 19.17
N VAL A 291 28.83 -6.07 19.30
CA VAL A 291 28.55 -5.46 20.61
C VAL A 291 27.73 -6.41 21.48
N LEU A 292 26.70 -7.04 20.92
CA LEU A 292 25.87 -8.02 21.64
C LEU A 292 26.68 -9.24 22.10
N VAL A 293 27.56 -9.78 21.25
CA VAL A 293 28.43 -10.92 21.59
C VAL A 293 29.43 -10.54 22.69
N THR A 294 29.99 -9.33 22.63
CA THR A 294 30.92 -8.83 23.67
C THR A 294 30.21 -8.67 25.01
N ARG A 295 28.91 -8.34 24.99
CA ARG A 295 28.06 -8.11 26.17
C ARG A 295 27.03 -9.22 26.35
N ILE A 296 27.39 -10.45 25.99
CA ILE A 296 26.46 -11.59 25.95
C ILE A 296 25.80 -11.88 27.31
N ALA A 297 26.44 -11.51 28.42
CA ALA A 297 25.88 -11.64 29.77
C ALA A 297 24.59 -10.82 30.00
N GLU A 298 24.36 -9.76 29.22
CA GLU A 298 23.16 -8.91 29.32
C GLU A 298 22.01 -9.40 28.44
N LEU A 299 22.27 -10.38 27.56
CA LEU A 299 21.30 -10.89 26.60
C LEU A 299 19.96 -11.36 27.22
N PRO A 300 19.92 -12.06 28.38
CA PRO A 300 18.66 -12.47 28.99
C PRO A 300 17.72 -11.29 29.31
N ALA A 301 18.27 -10.12 29.61
CA ALA A 301 17.47 -8.93 29.91
C ALA A 301 16.74 -8.39 28.66
N LEU A 302 17.37 -8.45 27.49
CA LEU A 302 16.77 -8.01 26.22
C LEU A 302 15.57 -8.88 25.83
N PHE A 303 15.65 -10.20 26.07
CA PHE A 303 14.55 -11.13 25.80
C PHE A 303 13.32 -10.95 26.71
N ARG A 304 13.42 -10.13 27.77
CA ARG A 304 12.26 -9.75 28.60
C ARG A 304 11.42 -8.63 27.99
N SER A 305 11.89 -7.96 26.94
CA SER A 305 11.15 -6.86 26.31
C SER A 305 9.76 -7.31 25.83
N SER A 306 8.74 -6.56 26.23
CA SER A 306 7.36 -6.75 25.75
C SER A 306 7.11 -6.11 24.39
N ASP A 307 8.08 -5.35 23.86
CA ASP A 307 7.99 -4.70 22.56
C ASP A 307 8.23 -5.69 21.42
N PRO A 308 7.22 -5.93 20.56
CA PRO A 308 7.33 -6.79 19.38
C PRO A 308 8.47 -6.43 18.43
N GLU A 309 8.69 -5.13 18.19
CA GLU A 309 9.73 -4.67 17.25
C GLU A 309 11.13 -4.85 17.83
N HIS A 310 11.28 -4.67 19.14
CA HIS A 310 12.52 -4.95 19.85
C HIS A 310 12.93 -6.44 19.72
N LEU A 311 12.00 -7.38 19.95
CA LEU A 311 12.30 -8.81 19.80
C LEU A 311 12.63 -9.19 18.36
N ARG A 312 11.94 -8.57 17.40
CA ARG A 312 12.22 -8.75 15.98
C ARG A 312 13.62 -8.25 15.62
N GLY A 313 13.98 -7.04 16.05
CA GLY A 313 15.31 -6.46 15.84
C GLY A 313 16.40 -7.33 16.47
N LEU A 314 16.18 -7.82 17.68
CA LEU A 314 17.09 -8.72 18.38
C LEU A 314 17.30 -10.03 17.61
N THR A 315 16.21 -10.65 17.15
CA THR A 315 16.23 -11.88 16.34
C THR A 315 17.01 -11.68 15.05
N ILE A 316 16.78 -10.58 14.32
CA ILE A 316 17.48 -10.27 13.07
C ILE A 316 18.99 -10.11 13.32
N VAL A 317 19.38 -9.33 14.32
CA VAL A 317 20.81 -9.08 14.60
C VAL A 317 21.52 -10.37 15.02
N LEU A 318 20.92 -11.12 15.94
CA LEU A 318 21.50 -12.36 16.45
C LEU A 318 21.61 -13.46 15.38
N SER A 319 20.72 -13.47 14.38
CA SER A 319 20.82 -14.42 13.25
C SER A 319 22.10 -14.24 12.42
N THR A 320 22.78 -13.09 12.53
CA THR A 320 24.05 -12.81 11.85
C THR A 320 25.27 -13.34 12.62
N VAL A 321 25.10 -13.81 13.87
CA VAL A 321 26.18 -14.31 14.71
C VAL A 321 26.52 -15.75 14.32
N GLN A 322 27.73 -15.94 13.78
CA GLN A 322 28.20 -17.27 13.34
C GLN A 322 28.88 -18.08 14.44
N THR A 323 29.55 -17.41 15.38
CA THR A 323 30.27 -18.07 16.48
C THR A 323 30.11 -17.29 17.77
N LEU A 324 30.00 -18.02 18.88
CA LEU A 324 29.91 -17.47 20.23
C LEU A 324 31.04 -18.01 21.11
N PRO A 325 31.60 -17.21 22.03
CA PRO A 325 32.59 -17.70 22.98
C PRO A 325 31.95 -18.67 23.98
N ALA A 326 32.73 -19.57 24.57
CA ALA A 326 32.24 -20.52 25.59
C ALA A 326 31.56 -19.82 26.80
N SER A 327 31.92 -18.56 27.09
CA SER A 327 31.26 -17.75 28.12
C SER A 327 29.79 -17.43 27.81
N ALA A 328 29.30 -17.69 26.59
CA ALA A 328 27.91 -17.49 26.19
C ALA A 328 26.95 -18.58 26.70
N THR A 329 27.46 -19.73 27.15
CA THR A 329 26.63 -20.89 27.55
C THR A 329 25.63 -20.55 28.65
N GLU A 330 26.09 -19.92 29.74
CA GLU A 330 25.21 -19.59 30.87
C GLU A 330 24.19 -18.49 30.52
N PRO A 331 24.56 -17.37 29.88
CA PRO A 331 23.58 -16.40 29.39
C PRO A 331 22.54 -16.98 28.43
N LEU A 332 22.91 -17.92 27.57
CA LEU A 332 21.94 -18.58 26.69
C LEU A 332 20.99 -19.49 27.46
N ARG A 333 21.44 -20.20 28.50
CA ARG A 333 20.53 -20.97 29.39
C ARG A 333 19.53 -20.06 30.10
N GLN A 334 20.00 -18.93 30.62
CA GLN A 334 19.14 -17.94 31.27
C GLN A 334 18.13 -17.34 30.29
N THR A 335 18.54 -17.11 29.04
CA THR A 335 17.65 -16.67 27.96
C THR A 335 16.51 -17.68 27.74
N ALA A 336 16.82 -18.98 27.68
CA ALA A 336 15.79 -20.00 27.54
C ALA A 336 14.81 -20.05 28.73
N THR A 337 15.30 -19.80 29.95
CA THR A 337 14.44 -19.66 31.13
C THR A 337 13.49 -18.47 30.97
N VAL A 338 13.98 -17.32 30.53
CA VAL A 338 13.13 -16.15 30.24
C VAL A 338 12.07 -16.48 29.18
N LEU A 339 12.44 -17.16 28.09
CA LEU A 339 11.48 -17.59 27.07
C LEU A 339 10.40 -18.52 27.64
N THR A 340 10.81 -19.48 28.48
CA THR A 340 9.90 -20.41 29.15
C THR A 340 8.91 -19.68 30.06
N GLU A 341 9.40 -18.71 30.85
CA GLU A 341 8.56 -17.87 31.71
C GLU A 341 7.56 -17.06 30.91
N ARG A 342 8.00 -16.46 29.79
CA ARG A 342 7.13 -15.68 28.92
C ARG A 342 6.04 -16.50 28.27
N LEU A 343 6.37 -17.68 27.74
CA LEU A 343 5.37 -18.59 27.18
C LEU A 343 4.32 -18.99 28.22
N ARG A 344 4.75 -19.22 29.47
CA ARG A 344 3.84 -19.54 30.58
C ARG A 344 2.94 -18.36 30.98
N ALA A 345 3.43 -17.13 30.85
CA ALA A 345 2.71 -15.92 31.27
C ALA A 345 1.60 -15.49 30.29
N ILE A 346 1.51 -16.08 29.10
CA ILE A 346 0.48 -15.74 28.11
C ILE A 346 -0.89 -16.24 28.61
N PRO A 347 -1.91 -15.39 28.76
CA PRO A 347 -3.20 -15.81 29.30
C PRO A 347 -3.95 -16.74 28.34
N ALA A 348 -4.93 -17.46 28.87
CA ALA A 348 -5.94 -18.18 28.10
C ALA A 348 -7.33 -17.58 28.43
N PRO A 349 -8.22 -17.34 27.44
CA PRO A 349 -8.03 -17.60 26.01
C PRO A 349 -7.03 -16.63 25.36
N ILE A 350 -6.36 -17.08 24.30
CA ILE A 350 -5.34 -16.32 23.56
C ILE A 350 -6.04 -15.25 22.72
N SER A 351 -5.66 -13.97 22.90
CA SER A 351 -6.12 -12.89 22.03
C SER A 351 -5.31 -12.81 20.73
N ASP A 352 -5.79 -12.07 19.72
CA ASP A 352 -5.03 -11.86 18.47
C ASP A 352 -3.65 -11.21 18.72
N ARG A 353 -3.58 -10.33 19.73
CA ARG A 353 -2.33 -9.71 20.18
C ARG A 353 -1.39 -10.75 20.78
N ASP A 354 -1.91 -11.65 21.61
CA ASP A 354 -1.12 -12.73 22.20
C ASP A 354 -0.63 -13.72 21.14
N ASN A 355 -1.45 -13.99 20.12
CA ASN A 355 -1.06 -14.86 19.00
C ASN A 355 0.08 -14.24 18.17
N THR A 356 0.04 -12.91 17.96
CA THR A 356 1.15 -12.17 17.33
C THR A 356 2.43 -12.29 18.15
N LEU A 357 2.32 -12.12 19.48
CA LEU A 357 3.46 -12.29 20.38
C LEU A 357 4.00 -13.74 20.37
N LEU A 358 3.13 -14.75 20.31
CA LEU A 358 3.54 -16.16 20.21
C LEU A 358 4.35 -16.44 18.95
N GLY A 359 3.91 -15.94 17.79
CA GLY A 359 4.67 -16.05 16.55
C GLY A 359 6.07 -15.43 16.67
N GLN A 360 6.21 -14.33 17.40
CA GLN A 360 7.51 -13.71 17.66
C GLN A 360 8.36 -14.50 18.64
N LEU A 361 7.79 -15.03 19.73
CA LEU A 361 8.51 -15.90 20.66
C LEU A 361 8.99 -17.18 19.98
N ARG A 362 8.25 -17.71 19.00
CA ARG A 362 8.69 -18.84 18.16
C ARG A 362 9.89 -18.46 17.29
N GLY A 363 9.87 -17.29 16.64
CA GLY A 363 11.02 -16.77 15.89
C GLY A 363 12.26 -16.59 16.78
N VAL A 364 12.05 -16.05 17.99
CA VAL A 364 13.08 -15.90 19.02
C VAL A 364 13.65 -17.26 19.45
N TYR A 365 12.82 -18.29 19.66
CA TYR A 365 13.29 -19.65 19.97
C TYR A 365 14.22 -20.17 18.87
N TRP A 366 13.85 -20.00 17.60
CA TRP A 366 14.66 -20.46 16.48
C TRP A 366 16.04 -19.80 16.46
N THR A 367 16.11 -18.49 16.67
CA THR A 367 17.39 -17.77 16.79
C THR A 367 18.17 -18.19 18.02
N TRP A 368 17.51 -18.38 19.17
CA TRP A 368 18.18 -18.92 20.37
C TRP A 368 18.79 -20.30 20.12
N HIS A 369 18.05 -21.20 19.46
CA HIS A 369 18.51 -22.54 19.12
C HIS A 369 19.73 -22.50 18.18
N GLN A 370 19.69 -21.65 17.16
CA GLN A 370 20.83 -21.41 16.27
C GLN A 370 22.06 -20.89 17.03
N LEU A 371 21.88 -19.92 17.93
CA LEU A 371 22.98 -19.40 18.75
C LEU A 371 23.57 -20.47 19.67
N ALA A 372 22.73 -21.30 20.30
CA ALA A 372 23.19 -22.40 21.15
C ALA A 372 24.07 -23.40 20.38
N GLY A 373 23.75 -23.66 19.11
CA GLY A 373 24.58 -24.49 18.22
C GLY A 373 25.91 -23.83 17.79
N ASN A 374 26.04 -22.51 17.94
CA ASN A 374 27.21 -21.74 17.52
C ASN A 374 28.21 -21.45 18.67
N VAL A 375 27.97 -21.99 19.88
CA VAL A 375 28.85 -21.80 21.03
C VAL A 375 30.12 -22.65 20.91
N GLN A 376 31.29 -22.02 21.00
CA GLN A 376 32.59 -22.68 20.99
C GLN A 376 32.73 -23.70 22.12
N ASP A 377 33.33 -24.86 21.80
CA ASP A 377 33.61 -25.96 22.74
C ASP A 377 32.38 -26.57 23.42
N HIS A 378 31.18 -26.28 22.90
CA HIS A 378 29.91 -26.77 23.42
C HIS A 378 29.11 -27.53 22.36
N THR A 379 28.20 -28.38 22.82
CA THR A 379 27.26 -29.12 21.95
C THR A 379 25.83 -28.75 22.31
N MET A 380 24.88 -28.97 21.39
CA MET A 380 23.45 -28.76 21.70
C MET A 380 22.97 -29.60 22.89
N ALA A 381 23.65 -30.69 23.23
CA ALA A 381 23.38 -31.49 24.43
C ALA A 381 23.47 -30.67 25.73
N ASP A 382 24.33 -29.65 25.77
CA ASP A 382 24.48 -28.74 26.92
C ASP A 382 23.24 -27.87 27.17
N PHE A 383 22.32 -27.81 26.20
CA PHE A 383 21.08 -27.02 26.23
C PHE A 383 19.80 -27.88 26.25
N HIS A 384 19.91 -29.21 26.29
CA HIS A 384 18.75 -30.12 26.32
C HIS A 384 17.79 -29.86 27.49
N GLY A 385 18.32 -29.50 28.66
CA GLY A 385 17.50 -29.13 29.82
C GLY A 385 16.58 -27.93 29.54
N SER A 386 17.13 -26.91 28.88
CA SER A 386 16.41 -25.70 28.45
C SER A 386 15.35 -26.02 27.39
N MET A 387 15.69 -26.83 26.38
CA MET A 387 14.74 -27.24 25.34
C MET A 387 13.57 -28.06 25.91
N ARG A 388 13.84 -28.99 26.83
CA ARG A 388 12.78 -29.77 27.49
C ARG A 388 11.85 -28.90 28.33
N ALA A 389 12.37 -27.86 28.98
CA ALA A 389 11.55 -26.92 29.74
C ALA A 389 10.61 -26.12 28.83
N LEU A 390 11.10 -25.64 27.68
CA LEU A 390 10.29 -24.98 26.66
C LEU A 390 9.23 -25.93 26.08
N LEU A 391 9.63 -27.17 25.75
CA LEU A 391 8.73 -28.19 25.19
C LEU A 391 7.60 -28.51 26.17
N ALA A 392 7.90 -28.69 27.45
CA ALA A 392 6.89 -28.96 28.46
C ALA A 392 5.83 -27.85 28.56
N VAL A 393 6.22 -26.58 28.40
CA VAL A 393 5.26 -25.46 28.38
C VAL A 393 4.44 -25.47 27.09
N ALA A 394 5.08 -25.69 25.93
CA ALA A 394 4.38 -25.73 24.65
C ALA A 394 3.37 -26.88 24.56
N GLU A 395 3.73 -28.07 25.04
CA GLU A 395 2.84 -29.24 25.07
C GLU A 395 1.68 -29.07 26.07
N ALA A 396 1.94 -28.48 27.24
CA ALA A 396 0.88 -28.17 28.21
C ALA A 396 -0.15 -27.16 27.69
N ARG A 397 0.21 -26.40 26.64
CA ARG A 397 -0.62 -25.38 25.97
C ARG A 397 -1.03 -25.81 24.55
N SER A 398 -0.81 -27.07 24.18
CA SER A 398 -1.17 -27.60 22.86
C SER A 398 -2.69 -27.56 22.69
N GLY A 399 -3.13 -27.13 21.50
CA GLY A 399 -4.55 -26.88 21.20
C GLY A 399 -5.08 -25.49 21.58
N ASP A 400 -4.35 -24.69 22.38
CA ASP A 400 -4.75 -23.31 22.65
C ASP A 400 -4.56 -22.39 21.43
N SER A 401 -3.52 -22.65 20.62
CA SER A 401 -3.26 -21.96 19.34
C SER A 401 -2.35 -22.81 18.44
N TYR A 402 -2.43 -22.54 17.13
CA TYR A 402 -1.51 -23.12 16.14
C TYR A 402 -0.03 -22.85 16.47
N GLU A 403 0.30 -21.68 17.03
CA GLU A 403 1.69 -21.31 17.31
C GLU A 403 2.30 -22.15 18.45
N PHE A 404 1.50 -22.56 19.45
CA PHE A 404 1.97 -23.48 20.50
C PHE A 404 2.24 -24.88 19.94
N ASP A 405 1.34 -25.39 19.08
CA ASP A 405 1.50 -26.69 18.44
C ASP A 405 2.76 -26.70 17.54
N ALA A 406 2.93 -25.66 16.71
CA ALA A 406 4.09 -25.51 15.83
C ALA A 406 5.41 -25.39 16.62
N LEU A 407 5.41 -24.71 17.77
CA LEU A 407 6.57 -24.62 18.65
C LEU A 407 6.91 -25.97 19.28
N ALA A 408 5.90 -26.71 19.78
CA ALA A 408 6.09 -28.04 20.35
C ALA A 408 6.66 -29.04 19.32
N ASP A 409 6.15 -29.00 18.09
CA ASP A 409 6.65 -29.83 16.98
C ASP A 409 8.12 -29.52 16.65
N SER A 410 8.48 -28.23 16.58
CA SER A 410 9.86 -27.80 16.33
C SER A 410 10.81 -28.32 17.41
N LEU A 411 10.46 -28.11 18.69
CA LEU A 411 11.25 -28.57 19.84
C LEU A 411 11.41 -30.10 19.89
N ARG A 412 10.36 -30.87 19.53
CA ARG A 412 10.44 -32.34 19.44
C ARG A 412 11.42 -32.77 18.36
N ASN A 413 11.32 -32.18 17.17
CA ASN A 413 12.21 -32.49 16.06
C ASN A 413 13.67 -32.17 16.40
N ASP A 414 13.93 -31.00 16.99
CA ASP A 414 15.28 -30.58 17.37
C ASP A 414 15.89 -31.51 18.44
N LEU A 415 15.10 -31.93 19.45
CA LEU A 415 15.55 -32.91 20.46
C LEU A 415 15.81 -34.31 19.88
N GLN A 416 15.05 -34.73 18.87
CA GLN A 416 15.24 -36.04 18.22
C GLN A 416 16.48 -36.07 17.32
N GLN A 417 16.76 -34.99 16.57
CA GLN A 417 17.91 -34.91 15.68
C GLN A 417 19.25 -35.01 16.42
N GLN A 418 19.32 -34.59 17.69
CA GLN A 418 20.54 -34.67 18.50
C GLN A 418 20.85 -36.08 19.03
N HIS A 419 19.92 -37.04 18.89
CA HIS A 419 20.14 -38.44 19.26
C HIS A 419 20.61 -39.32 18.09
N GLN A 420 20.61 -38.78 16.87
CA GLN A 420 21.12 -39.42 15.66
C GLN A 420 22.55 -38.94 15.38
#